data_AF-A0A7R9K937-F1
#
_entry.id   AF-A0A7R9K937-F1
#
_cell.length_a   1.000
_cell.length_b   1.000
_cell.length_c   1.000
_cell.angle_alpha   90.00
_cell.angle_beta   90.00
_cell.angle_gamma   90.00
#
_symmetry.space_group_name_H-M   'P 1'
#
loop_
_entity.id
_entity.type
_entity.pdbx_description
1 polymer ?
#
loop_
_entity_poly.entity_id
_entity_poly.type
_entity_poly.pdbx_seq_one_letter_code
_entity_poly.pdbx_strand_id
1 'polypeptide(L)'
;MEIIQGEEPLDILRAMSVEIQNGKSREGDPEKESVGIQLNSLKKATTKLCRQDTMRTLPKVFSFSSKKDSSYNMHFPNSSYTQFKILLRRMALQSSRNKSIFFIMLLHHIFSGFVLGGIYFGSANDATKPFMNFKFCISVLVFFMYTHIMTQVLIFPTEVKLLQREYFNRWYGLKPYYMALTVSTLPTMILFGSIFLAISYLLSAQPLDILRFMKYSFICLLIGAVSEGYGLAIGSMFNVMVSRSTVAPINKYRLATFVSNNITF
;
A
#
# COMPACT_ATOMS: atom_id res chain seq x y z
N MET A 1 45.49 31.68 21.63
CA MET A 1 44.36 31.12 22.38
C MET A 1 43.15 31.23 21.46
N GLU A 2 43.08 30.37 20.44
CA GLU A 2 41.98 30.35 19.46
C GLU A 2 40.98 29.28 19.90
N ILE A 3 39.73 29.71 20.09
CA ILE A 3 38.63 28.88 20.54
C ILE A 3 37.90 28.36 19.29
N ILE A 4 37.98 27.05 19.11
CA ILE A 4 37.32 26.26 18.07
C ILE A 4 35.81 26.24 18.37
N GLN A 5 35.00 26.95 17.57
CA GLN A 5 33.54 26.96 17.69
C GLN A 5 32.92 25.72 17.01
N GLY A 6 32.27 24.89 17.82
CA GLY A 6 31.62 23.63 17.43
C GLY A 6 30.21 23.81 16.85
N GLU A 7 30.11 24.24 15.59
CA GLU A 7 28.84 24.23 14.83
C GLU A 7 28.74 23.10 13.78
N GLU A 8 29.84 22.43 13.42
CA GLU A 8 29.83 21.43 12.33
C GLU A 8 28.89 20.21 12.49
N PRO A 9 28.72 19.56 13.67
CA PRO A 9 28.06 18.25 13.69
C PRO A 9 26.55 18.33 13.44
N LEU A 10 25.90 19.45 13.80
CA LEU A 10 24.45 19.65 13.64
C LEU A 10 24.08 19.96 12.19
N ASP A 11 24.92 20.71 11.50
CA ASP A 11 24.74 21.01 10.08
C ASP A 11 25.03 19.80 9.20
N ILE A 12 26.02 18.99 9.56
CA ILE A 12 26.27 17.70 8.89
C ILE A 12 25.10 16.73 9.12
N LEU A 13 24.53 16.67 10.33
CA LEU A 13 23.33 15.84 10.60
C LEU A 13 22.09 16.35 9.88
N ARG A 14 21.93 17.67 9.76
CA ARG A 14 20.84 18.29 8.99
C ARG A 14 21.04 18.05 7.49
N ALA A 15 22.26 18.19 6.99
CA ALA A 15 22.62 17.89 5.60
C ALA A 15 22.38 16.40 5.29
N MET A 16 22.87 15.47 6.12
CA MET A 16 22.60 14.03 5.95
C MET A 16 21.12 13.69 6.07
N SER A 17 20.36 14.36 6.95
CA SER A 17 18.91 14.17 7.04
C SER A 17 18.19 14.69 5.79
N VAL A 18 18.62 15.83 5.25
CA VAL A 18 18.12 16.41 4.00
C VAL A 18 18.53 15.53 2.80
N GLU A 19 19.71 14.92 2.82
CA GLU A 19 20.20 14.02 1.77
C GLU A 19 19.49 12.67 1.79
N ILE A 20 19.23 12.10 2.97
CA ILE A 20 18.38 10.93 3.16
C ILE A 20 16.94 11.25 2.70
N GLN A 21 16.46 12.47 2.95
CA GLN A 21 15.14 12.93 2.48
C GLN A 21 15.09 13.20 0.97
N ASN A 22 16.21 13.57 0.34
CA ASN A 22 16.32 13.90 -1.07
C ASN A 22 16.76 12.71 -1.95
N GLY A 23 17.17 11.58 -1.36
CA GLY A 23 17.45 10.32 -2.08
C GLY A 23 18.61 10.42 -3.07
N LYS A 24 19.63 11.23 -2.79
CA LYS A 24 20.80 11.39 -3.68
C LYS A 24 22.05 10.82 -2.99
N SER A 25 22.39 9.56 -3.25
CA SER A 25 23.69 9.02 -2.84
C SER A 25 24.77 9.40 -3.85
N ARG A 26 25.81 10.10 -3.38
CA ARG A 26 27.14 10.07 -4.00
C ARG A 26 27.99 9.06 -3.24
N GLU A 27 28.63 8.16 -3.97
CA GLU A 27 29.74 7.34 -3.48
C GLU A 27 30.87 8.29 -3.03
N GLY A 28 31.47 8.05 -1.86
CA GLY A 28 32.51 8.94 -1.32
C GLY A 28 33.20 8.40 -0.08
N ASP A 29 34.28 7.65 -0.34
CA ASP A 29 35.55 7.47 0.37
C ASP A 29 35.66 7.04 1.85
N PRO A 30 36.69 6.22 2.16
CA PRO A 30 36.86 5.57 3.46
C PRO A 30 37.69 6.44 4.40
N GLU A 31 37.06 7.32 5.17
CA GLU A 31 37.73 7.86 6.35
C GLU A 31 36.72 8.17 7.44
N LYS A 32 37.08 7.80 8.68
CA LYS A 32 36.42 8.07 9.98
C LYS A 32 35.68 6.90 10.62
N GLU A 33 36.47 5.87 10.95
CA GLU A 33 36.13 4.71 11.81
C GLU A 33 36.14 5.04 13.33
N SER A 34 36.32 6.30 13.76
CA SER A 34 36.50 6.63 15.18
C SER A 34 35.23 7.08 15.95
N VAL A 35 34.05 7.11 15.31
CA VAL A 35 32.81 7.67 15.91
C VAL A 35 31.79 6.57 16.32
N GLY A 36 32.30 5.43 16.81
CA GLY A 36 31.48 4.23 17.04
C GLY A 36 30.68 4.19 18.35
N ILE A 37 31.09 4.93 19.40
CA ILE A 37 30.63 4.62 20.77
C ILE A 37 29.48 5.52 21.25
N GLN A 38 29.37 6.77 20.79
CA GLN A 38 28.23 7.66 21.10
C GLN A 38 27.00 7.44 20.20
N LEU A 39 27.12 6.66 19.12
CA LEU A 39 26.09 6.50 18.09
C LEU A 39 24.91 5.63 18.54
N ASN A 40 25.07 4.79 19.57
CA ASN A 40 24.07 3.77 19.91
C ASN A 40 22.93 4.24 20.83
N SER A 41 23.13 5.26 21.67
CA SER A 41 22.04 5.81 22.50
C SER A 41 21.16 6.80 21.72
N LEU A 42 21.78 7.59 20.84
CA LEU A 42 21.10 8.53 19.95
C LEU A 42 20.31 7.84 18.84
N LYS A 43 20.76 6.67 18.34
CA LYS A 43 20.03 5.86 17.34
C LYS A 43 18.65 5.40 17.83
N LYS A 44 18.47 5.18 19.13
CA LYS A 44 17.19 4.70 19.71
C LYS A 44 16.15 5.82 19.87
N ALA A 45 16.61 7.07 20.03
CA ALA A 45 15.76 8.26 20.09
C ALA A 45 15.41 8.80 18.68
N THR A 46 16.39 8.81 17.76
CA THR A 46 16.20 9.24 16.37
C THR A 46 15.33 8.29 15.55
N THR A 47 15.32 6.98 15.84
CA THR A 47 14.44 6.03 15.13
C THR A 47 12.95 6.25 15.39
N LYS A 48 12.58 6.82 16.56
CA LYS A 48 11.19 7.21 16.84
C LYS A 48 10.81 8.54 16.19
N LEU A 49 11.73 9.51 16.16
CA LEU A 49 11.49 10.85 15.58
C LEU A 49 11.46 10.81 14.04
N CYS A 50 12.38 10.04 13.43
CA CYS A 50 12.49 9.88 11.97
C CYS A 50 11.25 9.25 11.33
N ARG A 51 10.47 8.45 12.08
CA ARG A 51 9.23 7.82 11.60
C ARG A 51 8.06 8.80 11.48
N GLN A 52 8.07 9.91 12.23
CA GLN A 52 6.97 10.87 12.26
C GLN A 52 7.19 12.02 11.26
N ASP A 53 8.44 12.44 11.05
CA ASP A 53 8.77 13.54 10.14
C ASP A 53 8.94 13.10 8.68
N THR A 54 9.17 11.82 8.42
CA THR A 54 9.10 11.26 7.05
C THR A 54 7.71 11.37 6.42
N MET A 55 6.64 11.61 7.19
CA MET A 55 5.29 11.81 6.64
C MET A 55 4.98 13.28 6.33
N ARG A 56 5.76 14.25 6.84
CA ARG A 56 5.43 15.68 6.80
C ARG A 56 6.06 16.46 5.64
N THR A 57 7.16 15.97 5.06
CA THR A 57 7.81 16.63 3.92
C THR A 57 7.88 15.69 2.72
N LEU A 58 6.84 15.71 1.90
CA LEU A 58 6.89 15.23 0.52
C LEU A 58 7.32 16.42 -0.35
N PRO A 59 8.55 16.47 -0.90
CA PRO A 59 8.86 17.46 -1.92
C PRO A 59 7.98 17.18 -3.16
N LYS A 60 7.39 18.23 -3.73
CA LYS A 60 6.65 18.19 -4.99
C LYS A 60 7.64 17.92 -6.14
N VAL A 61 7.83 16.66 -6.51
CA VAL A 61 8.61 16.28 -7.71
C VAL A 61 7.68 15.66 -8.75
N PHE A 62 6.61 16.38 -9.09
CA PHE A 62 5.80 16.07 -10.27
C PHE A 62 5.98 17.21 -11.28
N SER A 63 7.20 17.37 -11.80
CA SER A 63 7.36 18.01 -13.10
C SER A 63 6.93 16.98 -14.14
N PHE A 64 5.66 17.03 -14.54
CA PHE A 64 5.20 16.35 -15.75
C PHE A 64 5.78 17.09 -16.95
N SER A 65 7.09 16.95 -17.17
CA SER A 65 7.67 17.25 -18.46
C SER A 65 7.31 16.07 -19.35
N SER A 66 6.25 16.26 -20.14
CA SER A 66 5.85 15.34 -21.20
C SER A 66 6.94 15.39 -22.27
N LYS A 67 8.03 14.65 -22.04
CA LYS A 67 8.96 14.26 -23.07
C LYS A 67 8.69 12.82 -23.42
N LYS A 68 8.26 12.65 -24.67
CA LYS A 68 8.07 11.38 -25.37
C LYS A 68 9.45 10.79 -25.65
N ASP A 69 10.14 10.32 -24.61
CA ASP A 69 11.50 9.83 -24.75
C ASP A 69 11.56 8.30 -24.68
N SER A 70 11.96 7.76 -25.83
CA SER A 70 12.78 6.56 -26.06
C SER A 70 13.06 5.69 -24.85
N SER A 71 12.81 4.39 -25.00
CA SER A 71 13.05 3.29 -24.07
C SER A 71 14.43 3.36 -23.39
N TYR A 72 14.56 4.18 -22.35
CA TYR A 72 15.74 4.20 -21.50
C TYR A 72 15.76 2.86 -20.78
N ASN A 73 16.76 2.03 -21.06
CA ASN A 73 17.00 0.83 -20.28
C ASN A 73 17.38 1.29 -18.87
N MET A 74 16.41 1.36 -17.95
CA MET A 74 16.71 1.58 -16.53
C MET A 74 17.53 0.40 -16.04
N HIS A 75 18.83 0.59 -15.98
CA HIS A 75 19.75 -0.38 -15.45
C HIS A 75 19.64 -0.32 -13.92
N PHE A 76 18.87 -1.24 -13.34
CA PHE A 76 18.90 -1.46 -11.90
C PHE A 76 20.10 -2.36 -11.57
N PRO A 77 20.80 -2.11 -10.46
CA PRO A 77 21.99 -2.88 -10.10
C PRO A 77 21.70 -4.36 -9.82
N ASN A 78 20.44 -4.69 -9.49
CA ASN A 78 20.00 -6.05 -9.18
C ASN A 78 19.07 -6.61 -10.25
N SER A 79 19.15 -7.92 -10.51
CA SER A 79 18.19 -8.64 -11.34
C SER A 79 16.75 -8.49 -10.81
N SER A 80 15.77 -8.38 -11.71
CA SER A 80 14.36 -8.19 -11.37
C SER A 80 13.81 -9.30 -10.46
N TYR A 81 14.32 -10.52 -10.59
CA TYR A 81 13.92 -11.64 -9.73
C TYR A 81 14.42 -11.47 -8.28
N THR A 82 15.65 -10.99 -8.10
CA THR A 82 16.20 -10.69 -6.77
C THR A 82 15.43 -9.55 -6.11
N GLN A 83 15.10 -8.49 -6.87
CA GLN A 83 14.26 -7.40 -6.39
C GLN A 83 12.89 -7.91 -5.93
N PHE A 84 12.23 -8.72 -6.76
CA PHE A 84 10.93 -9.32 -6.44
C PHE A 84 10.98 -10.13 -5.12
N LYS A 85 11.97 -11.01 -4.93
CA LYS A 85 12.10 -11.81 -3.71
C LYS A 85 12.27 -10.95 -2.45
N ILE A 86 13.10 -9.91 -2.52
CA ILE A 86 13.34 -9.00 -1.39
C ILE A 86 12.06 -8.23 -1.06
N LEU A 87 11.39 -7.69 -2.07
CA LEU A 87 10.13 -6.95 -1.92
C LEU A 87 9.03 -7.85 -1.34
N LEU A 88 8.89 -9.06 -1.86
CA LEU A 88 7.90 -10.03 -1.37
C LEU A 88 8.12 -10.35 0.11
N ARG A 89 9.38 -10.64 0.51
CA ARG A 89 9.70 -10.90 1.92
C ARG A 89 9.40 -9.69 2.81
N ARG A 90 9.71 -8.47 2.35
CA ARG A 90 9.40 -7.23 3.06
C ARG A 90 7.90 -7.07 3.28
N MET A 91 7.12 -7.22 2.21
CA MET A 91 5.66 -7.04 2.24
C MET A 91 4.98 -8.11 3.08
N ALA A 92 5.42 -9.37 2.96
CA ALA A 92 4.93 -10.47 3.80
C ALA A 92 5.21 -10.22 5.29
N LEU A 93 6.44 -9.83 5.64
CA LEU A 93 6.79 -9.50 7.03
C LEU A 93 6.01 -8.29 7.56
N GLN A 94 5.81 -7.26 6.74
CA GLN A 94 5.02 -6.09 7.09
C GLN A 94 3.56 -6.47 7.35
N SER A 95 2.97 -7.33 6.50
CA SER A 95 1.63 -7.87 6.68
C SER A 95 1.52 -8.66 7.99
N SER A 96 2.43 -9.61 8.25
CA SER A 96 2.39 -10.43 9.48
C SER A 96 2.65 -9.65 10.77
N ARG A 97 3.42 -8.55 10.73
CA ARG A 97 3.67 -7.71 11.91
C ARG A 97 2.46 -6.88 12.32
N ASN A 98 1.61 -6.51 11.37
CA ASN A 98 0.41 -5.72 11.61
C ASN A 98 -0.73 -6.61 12.15
N LYS A 99 -0.55 -7.16 13.35
CA LYS A 99 -1.54 -8.05 13.97
C LYS A 99 -2.91 -7.41 14.16
N SER A 100 -2.96 -6.10 14.43
CA SER A 100 -4.21 -5.36 14.60
C SER A 100 -5.07 -5.37 13.35
N ILE A 101 -4.49 -5.11 12.17
CA ILE A 101 -5.27 -5.11 10.92
C ILE A 101 -5.72 -6.52 10.55
N PHE A 102 -4.88 -7.51 10.80
CA PHE A 102 -5.22 -8.92 10.63
C PHE A 102 -6.44 -9.31 11.49
N PHE A 103 -6.46 -8.92 12.76
CA PHE A 103 -7.57 -9.21 13.67
C PHE A 103 -8.87 -8.49 13.28
N ILE A 104 -8.79 -7.22 12.89
CA ILE A 104 -9.95 -6.44 12.43
C ILE A 104 -10.55 -7.08 11.16
N MET A 105 -9.70 -7.48 10.21
CA MET A 105 -10.13 -8.18 9.01
C MET A 105 -10.78 -9.52 9.33
N LEU A 106 -10.19 -10.32 10.22
CA LEU A 106 -10.75 -11.60 10.65
C LEU A 106 -12.14 -11.42 11.27
N LEU A 107 -12.29 -10.50 12.21
CA LEU A 107 -13.56 -10.22 12.88
C LEU A 107 -14.60 -9.75 11.87
N HIS A 108 -14.23 -8.85 10.96
CA HIS A 108 -15.11 -8.36 9.91
C HIS A 108 -15.61 -9.47 8.98
N HIS A 109 -14.74 -10.39 8.55
CA HIS A 109 -15.12 -11.51 7.67
C HIS A 109 -16.02 -12.54 8.37
N ILE A 110 -15.76 -12.81 9.66
CA ILE A 110 -16.63 -13.70 10.46
C ILE A 110 -17.99 -13.05 10.66
N PHE A 111 -18.01 -11.78 11.12
CA PHE A 111 -19.25 -11.05 11.37
C PHE A 111 -20.10 -10.92 10.11
N SER A 112 -19.50 -10.52 8.99
CA SER A 112 -20.21 -10.41 7.71
C SER A 112 -20.68 -11.77 7.17
N GLY A 113 -19.91 -12.84 7.35
CA GLY A 113 -20.32 -14.19 6.99
C GLY A 113 -21.57 -14.64 7.75
N PHE A 114 -21.62 -14.35 9.05
CA PHE A 114 -22.80 -14.63 9.88
C PHE A 114 -24.02 -13.80 9.48
N VAL A 115 -23.85 -12.49 9.26
CA VAL A 115 -24.95 -11.61 8.84
C VAL A 115 -25.50 -12.07 7.49
N LEU A 116 -24.64 -12.29 6.50
CA LEU A 116 -25.05 -12.65 5.15
C LEU A 116 -25.64 -14.07 5.10
N GLY A 117 -25.01 -15.03 5.77
CA GLY A 117 -25.53 -16.39 5.90
C GLY A 117 -26.85 -16.43 6.67
N GLY A 118 -27.02 -15.59 7.68
CA GLY A 118 -28.24 -15.48 8.48
C GLY A 118 -29.43 -14.95 7.67
N ILE A 119 -29.21 -14.02 6.75
CA ILE A 119 -30.27 -13.50 5.86
C ILE A 119 -30.86 -14.60 4.97
N TYR A 120 -30.03 -15.56 4.54
CA TYR A 120 -30.41 -16.67 3.67
C TYR A 120 -30.49 -18.02 4.39
N PHE A 121 -30.71 -17.99 5.71
CA PHE A 121 -30.74 -19.20 6.52
C PHE A 121 -31.74 -20.24 5.97
N GLY A 122 -31.26 -21.47 5.72
CA GLY A 122 -32.09 -22.56 5.21
C GLY A 122 -32.64 -22.38 3.78
N SER A 123 -32.25 -21.32 3.05
CA SER A 123 -32.83 -21.01 1.73
C SER A 123 -32.51 -22.04 0.64
N ALA A 124 -31.46 -22.85 0.82
CA ALA A 124 -31.06 -23.84 -0.19
C ALA A 124 -31.82 -25.19 -0.08
N ASN A 125 -32.58 -25.43 0.99
CA ASN A 125 -33.34 -26.67 1.15
C ASN A 125 -34.63 -26.71 0.31
N ASP A 126 -35.15 -25.52 -0.07
CA ASP A 126 -36.37 -25.38 -0.85
C ASP A 126 -36.07 -25.43 -2.36
N ALA A 127 -36.12 -26.64 -2.94
CA ALA A 127 -35.95 -26.85 -4.39
C ALA A 127 -37.04 -26.17 -5.25
N THR A 128 -38.15 -25.74 -4.64
CA THR A 128 -39.27 -25.06 -5.31
C THR A 128 -38.97 -23.59 -5.64
N LYS A 129 -37.93 -22.99 -5.05
CA LYS A 129 -37.57 -21.57 -5.24
C LYS A 129 -36.11 -21.42 -5.69
N PRO A 130 -35.73 -21.87 -6.90
CA PRO A 130 -34.36 -21.75 -7.41
C PRO A 130 -33.87 -20.30 -7.47
N PHE A 131 -34.77 -19.33 -7.59
CA PHE A 131 -34.45 -17.91 -7.57
C PHE A 131 -33.79 -17.45 -6.25
N MET A 132 -34.11 -18.08 -5.12
CA MET A 132 -33.50 -17.74 -3.82
C MET A 132 -32.04 -18.16 -3.76
N ASN A 133 -31.69 -19.32 -4.32
CA ASN A 133 -30.32 -19.78 -4.44
C ASN A 133 -29.48 -18.87 -5.35
N PHE A 134 -30.07 -18.39 -6.44
CA PHE A 134 -29.43 -17.42 -7.33
C PHE A 134 -29.17 -16.08 -6.62
N LYS A 135 -30.17 -15.56 -5.88
CA LYS A 135 -30.02 -14.35 -5.07
C LYS A 135 -28.93 -14.48 -4.03
N PHE A 136 -28.86 -15.63 -3.35
CA PHE A 136 -27.78 -15.91 -2.39
C PHE A 136 -26.40 -15.81 -3.06
N CYS A 137 -26.20 -16.50 -4.19
CA CYS A 137 -24.90 -16.51 -4.87
C CYS A 137 -24.47 -15.11 -5.31
N ILE A 138 -25.37 -14.32 -5.92
CA ILE A 138 -25.08 -12.93 -6.30
C ILE A 138 -24.77 -12.08 -5.07
N SER A 139 -25.56 -12.23 -3.99
CA SER A 139 -25.37 -11.45 -2.77
C SER A 139 -24.00 -11.70 -2.14
N VAL A 140 -23.53 -12.96 -2.13
CA VAL A 140 -22.18 -13.30 -1.66
C VAL A 140 -21.11 -12.70 -2.56
N LEU A 141 -21.25 -12.83 -3.88
CA LEU A 141 -20.28 -12.28 -4.83
C LEU A 141 -20.15 -10.76 -4.68
N VAL A 142 -21.27 -10.04 -4.66
CA VAL A 142 -21.27 -8.57 -4.54
C VAL A 142 -20.63 -8.13 -3.23
N PHE A 143 -20.97 -8.78 -2.11
CA PHE A 143 -20.38 -8.46 -0.81
C PHE A 143 -18.87 -8.73 -0.79
N PHE A 144 -18.43 -9.86 -1.36
CA PHE A 144 -17.03 -10.24 -1.43
C PHE A 144 -16.23 -9.26 -2.30
N MET A 145 -16.76 -8.91 -3.48
CA MET A 145 -16.16 -7.92 -4.37
C MET A 145 -16.02 -6.56 -3.68
N TYR A 146 -17.09 -6.08 -3.04
CA TYR A 146 -17.10 -4.81 -2.32
C TYR A 146 -16.02 -4.77 -1.22
N THR A 147 -15.92 -5.83 -0.42
CA THR A 147 -14.96 -5.93 0.68
C THR A 147 -13.51 -5.86 0.18
N HIS A 148 -13.18 -6.56 -0.91
CA HIS A 148 -11.82 -6.53 -1.48
C HIS A 148 -11.51 -5.20 -2.18
N ILE A 149 -12.46 -4.61 -2.91
CA ILE A 149 -12.28 -3.30 -3.55
C ILE A 149 -12.04 -2.22 -2.48
N MET A 150 -12.90 -2.18 -1.45
CA MET A 150 -12.84 -1.14 -0.41
C MET A 150 -11.52 -1.20 0.37
N THR A 151 -11.08 -2.41 0.75
CA THR A 151 -9.81 -2.62 1.45
C THR A 151 -8.62 -2.07 0.65
N GLN A 152 -8.55 -2.36 -0.66
CA GLN A 152 -7.45 -1.89 -1.51
C GLN A 152 -7.49 -0.38 -1.75
N VAL A 153 -8.68 0.20 -1.95
CA VAL A 153 -8.85 1.66 -2.18
C VAL A 153 -8.37 2.47 -0.97
N LEU A 154 -8.57 1.97 0.25
CA LEU A 154 -8.13 2.66 1.48
C LEU A 154 -6.62 2.55 1.73
N ILE A 155 -6.00 1.43 1.37
CA ILE A 155 -4.57 1.17 1.62
C ILE A 155 -3.71 1.85 0.55
N PHE A 156 -4.18 1.86 -0.70
CA PHE A 156 -3.43 2.32 -1.86
C PHE A 156 -2.83 3.74 -1.74
N PRO A 157 -3.55 4.78 -1.23
CA PRO A 157 -3.00 6.14 -1.14
C PRO A 157 -1.80 6.27 -0.22
N THR A 158 -1.70 5.40 0.79
CA THR A 158 -0.55 5.36 1.71
C THR A 158 0.63 4.66 1.07
N GLU A 159 0.40 3.52 0.42
CA GLU A 159 1.43 2.73 -0.25
C GLU A 159 2.07 3.48 -1.43
N VAL A 160 1.27 4.19 -2.24
CA VAL A 160 1.80 4.88 -3.43
C VAL A 160 2.71 6.07 -3.07
N LYS A 161 2.52 6.72 -1.91
CA LYS A 161 3.42 7.79 -1.43
C LYS A 161 4.81 7.23 -1.10
N LEU A 162 4.86 6.04 -0.51
CA LEU A 162 6.10 5.34 -0.24
C LEU A 162 6.77 4.89 -1.55
N LEU A 163 5.99 4.30 -2.45
CA LEU A 163 6.46 3.84 -3.76
C LEU A 163 7.09 4.98 -4.58
N GLN A 164 6.50 6.17 -4.60
CA GLN A 164 7.03 7.32 -5.34
C GLN A 164 8.44 7.70 -4.87
N ARG A 165 8.70 7.65 -3.56
CA ARG A 165 10.01 7.95 -2.97
C ARG A 165 11.04 6.89 -3.31
N GLU A 166 10.68 5.61 -3.16
CA GLU A 166 11.58 4.48 -3.43
C GLU A 166 11.90 4.37 -4.93
N TYR A 167 10.93 4.69 -5.80
CA TYR A 167 11.12 4.74 -7.25
C TYR A 167 12.02 5.91 -7.68
N PHE A 168 11.84 7.12 -7.10
CA PHE A 168 12.72 8.26 -7.39
C PHE A 168 14.18 7.97 -6.98
N ASN A 169 14.37 7.26 -5.87
CA ASN A 169 15.68 6.82 -5.40
C ASN A 169 16.24 5.59 -6.17
N ARG A 170 15.54 5.13 -7.21
CA ARG A 170 15.95 4.00 -8.09
C ARG A 170 16.28 2.69 -7.35
N TRP A 171 15.66 2.44 -6.20
CA TRP A 171 15.92 1.22 -5.41
C TRP A 171 15.45 -0.06 -6.11
N TYR A 172 14.32 0.00 -6.81
CA TYR A 172 13.76 -1.13 -7.55
C TYR A 172 12.79 -0.66 -8.65
N GLY A 173 12.52 -1.53 -9.62
CA GLY A 173 11.58 -1.24 -10.71
C GLY A 173 10.11 -1.38 -10.32
N LEU A 174 9.22 -0.71 -11.06
CA LEU A 174 7.76 -0.80 -10.86
C LEU A 174 7.21 -2.22 -11.13
N LYS A 175 7.70 -2.91 -12.17
CA LYS A 175 7.24 -4.26 -12.54
C LYS A 175 7.40 -5.30 -11.40
N PRO A 176 8.61 -5.50 -10.83
CA PRO A 176 8.79 -6.45 -9.73
C PRO A 176 8.04 -6.03 -8.45
N TYR A 177 7.82 -4.73 -8.24
CA TYR A 177 7.00 -4.24 -7.13
C TYR A 177 5.54 -4.67 -7.24
N TYR A 178 4.89 -4.45 -8.40
CA TYR A 178 3.49 -4.85 -8.58
C TYR A 178 3.32 -6.37 -8.50
N MET A 179 4.26 -7.15 -9.05
CA MET A 179 4.23 -8.60 -8.88
C MET A 179 4.35 -9.00 -7.40
N ALA A 180 5.27 -8.39 -6.66
CA ALA A 180 5.45 -8.68 -5.23
C ALA A 180 4.22 -8.28 -4.41
N LEU A 181 3.59 -7.14 -4.73
CA LEU A 181 2.35 -6.69 -4.13
C LEU A 181 1.25 -7.73 -4.29
N THR A 182 0.93 -8.13 -5.53
CA THR A 182 -0.13 -9.12 -5.80
C THR A 182 0.14 -10.46 -5.11
N VAL A 183 1.38 -10.97 -5.16
CA VAL A 183 1.70 -12.25 -4.52
C VAL A 183 1.64 -12.16 -2.99
N SER A 184 1.93 -11.00 -2.40
CA SER A 184 1.87 -10.81 -0.95
C SER A 184 0.44 -10.72 -0.40
N THR A 185 -0.53 -10.23 -1.20
CA THR A 185 -1.93 -10.08 -0.75
C THR A 185 -2.73 -11.37 -0.88
N LEU A 186 -2.45 -12.19 -1.91
CA LEU A 186 -3.18 -13.44 -2.19
C LEU A 186 -3.33 -14.40 -1.00
N PRO A 187 -2.29 -14.72 -0.18
CA PRO A 187 -2.45 -15.65 0.93
C PRO A 187 -3.43 -15.15 1.99
N THR A 188 -3.42 -13.85 2.26
CA THR A 188 -4.30 -13.20 3.24
C THR A 188 -5.74 -13.19 2.72
N MET A 189 -5.89 -12.91 1.43
CA MET A 189 -7.16 -12.94 0.71
C MET A 189 -7.82 -14.33 0.76
N ILE A 190 -7.06 -15.38 0.45
CA ILE A 190 -7.55 -16.77 0.46
C ILE A 190 -7.94 -17.21 1.87
N LEU A 191 -7.14 -16.87 2.89
CA LEU A 191 -7.41 -17.27 4.26
C LEU A 191 -8.71 -16.64 4.80
N PHE A 192 -8.89 -15.32 4.65
CA PHE A 192 -10.11 -14.67 5.15
C PHE A 192 -11.33 -14.94 4.27
N GLY A 193 -11.14 -14.99 2.95
CA GLY A 193 -12.21 -15.30 2.01
C GLY A 193 -12.76 -16.72 2.22
N SER A 194 -11.89 -17.72 2.42
CA SER A 194 -12.34 -19.09 2.69
C SER A 194 -13.15 -19.22 3.98
N ILE A 195 -12.79 -18.49 5.05
CA ILE A 195 -13.56 -18.46 6.31
C ILE A 195 -14.97 -17.90 6.07
N PHE A 196 -15.06 -16.75 5.40
CA PHE A 196 -16.34 -16.11 5.06
C PHE A 196 -17.21 -17.01 4.16
N LEU A 197 -16.62 -17.64 3.15
CA LEU A 197 -17.32 -18.55 2.24
C LEU A 197 -17.78 -19.83 2.94
N ALA A 198 -16.99 -20.37 3.86
CA ALA A 198 -17.39 -21.53 4.66
C ALA A 198 -18.60 -21.21 5.53
N ILE A 199 -18.56 -20.11 6.30
CA ILE A 199 -19.66 -19.71 7.19
C ILE A 199 -20.95 -19.49 6.37
N SER A 200 -20.89 -18.70 5.30
CA SER A 200 -22.06 -18.40 4.47
C SER A 200 -22.66 -19.64 3.79
N TYR A 201 -21.82 -20.59 3.36
CA TYR A 201 -22.27 -21.86 2.75
C TYR A 201 -22.98 -22.76 3.77
N LEU A 202 -22.43 -22.89 4.98
CA LEU A 202 -23.03 -23.71 6.04
C LEU A 202 -24.40 -23.15 6.47
N LEU A 203 -24.51 -21.83 6.68
CA LEU A 203 -25.74 -21.21 7.16
C LEU A 203 -26.88 -21.27 6.12
N SER A 204 -26.53 -21.23 4.84
CA SER A 204 -27.52 -21.26 3.76
C SER A 204 -28.11 -22.65 3.50
N ALA A 205 -27.60 -23.67 4.20
CA ALA A 205 -27.99 -25.08 4.09
C ALA A 205 -27.80 -25.67 2.68
N GLN A 206 -26.77 -25.23 1.94
CA GLN A 206 -26.41 -25.87 0.68
C GLN A 206 -25.98 -27.33 0.89
N PRO A 207 -26.16 -28.21 -0.12
CA PRO A 207 -25.77 -29.61 -0.01
C PRO A 207 -24.29 -29.74 0.33
N LEU A 208 -23.96 -30.50 1.38
CA LEU A 208 -22.60 -30.67 1.90
C LEU A 208 -21.75 -31.61 1.03
N ASP A 209 -21.54 -31.23 -0.22
CA ASP A 209 -20.69 -31.91 -1.18
C ASP A 209 -19.39 -31.12 -1.37
N ILE A 210 -18.26 -31.75 -1.06
CA ILE A 210 -16.93 -31.15 -1.09
C ILE A 210 -16.61 -30.62 -2.50
N LEU A 211 -16.97 -31.37 -3.55
CA LEU A 211 -16.68 -30.96 -4.93
C LEU A 211 -17.47 -29.70 -5.33
N ARG A 212 -18.69 -29.55 -4.82
CA ARG A 212 -19.53 -28.36 -5.06
C ARG A 212 -19.00 -27.15 -4.30
N PHE A 213 -18.64 -27.34 -3.03
CA PHE A 213 -18.04 -26.29 -2.22
C PHE A 213 -16.71 -25.81 -2.83
N MET A 214 -15.85 -26.71 -3.29
CA MET A 214 -14.57 -26.35 -3.91
C MET A 214 -14.77 -25.53 -5.19
N LYS A 215 -15.73 -25.88 -6.05
CA LYS A 215 -16.05 -25.09 -7.25
C LYS A 215 -16.56 -23.69 -6.89
N TYR A 216 -17.49 -23.61 -5.94
CA TYR A 216 -18.02 -22.35 -5.43
C TYR A 216 -16.91 -21.46 -4.84
N SER A 217 -16.09 -22.02 -3.96
CA SER A 217 -15.00 -21.32 -3.31
C SER A 217 -13.96 -20.84 -4.33
N PHE A 218 -13.59 -21.68 -5.29
CA PHE A 218 -12.65 -21.32 -6.34
C PHE A 218 -13.13 -20.13 -7.18
N ILE A 219 -14.40 -20.14 -7.62
CA ILE A 219 -14.98 -19.03 -8.39
C ILE A 219 -14.96 -17.75 -7.55
N CYS A 220 -15.44 -17.79 -6.32
CA CYS A 220 -15.46 -16.62 -5.44
C CYS A 220 -14.06 -16.06 -5.20
N LEU A 221 -13.06 -16.92 -4.94
CA LEU A 221 -11.66 -16.51 -4.77
C LEU A 221 -11.06 -15.91 -6.06
N LEU A 222 -11.41 -16.40 -7.24
CA LEU A 222 -11.00 -15.75 -8.48
C LEU A 222 -11.62 -14.35 -8.63
N ILE A 223 -12.91 -14.21 -8.33
CA ILE A 223 -13.58 -12.90 -8.32
C ILE A 223 -12.87 -11.95 -7.34
N GLY A 224 -12.52 -12.39 -6.14
CA GLY A 224 -11.83 -11.53 -5.18
C GLY A 224 -10.44 -11.11 -5.65
N ALA A 225 -9.69 -11.99 -6.31
CA ALA A 225 -8.38 -11.64 -6.87
C ALA A 225 -8.51 -10.57 -7.97
N VAL A 226 -9.54 -10.68 -8.82
CA VAL A 226 -9.89 -9.66 -9.82
C VAL A 226 -10.31 -8.35 -9.15
N SER A 227 -11.13 -8.41 -8.10
CA SER A 227 -11.56 -7.26 -7.31
C SER A 227 -10.42 -6.52 -6.62
N GLU A 228 -9.39 -7.22 -6.13
CA GLU A 228 -8.19 -6.56 -5.58
C GLU A 228 -7.50 -5.71 -6.66
N GLY A 229 -7.34 -6.25 -7.88
CA GLY A 229 -6.81 -5.51 -9.02
C GLY A 229 -7.64 -4.28 -9.39
N TYR A 230 -8.98 -4.42 -9.43
CA TYR A 230 -9.88 -3.29 -9.65
C TYR A 230 -9.78 -2.23 -8.55
N GLY A 231 -9.66 -2.63 -7.29
CA GLY A 231 -9.47 -1.71 -6.16
C GLY A 231 -8.19 -0.90 -6.27
N LEU A 232 -7.09 -1.52 -6.68
CA LEU A 232 -5.82 -0.81 -6.96
C LEU A 232 -5.96 0.17 -8.13
N ALA A 233 -6.64 -0.22 -9.21
CA ALA A 233 -6.90 0.66 -10.36
C ALA A 233 -7.74 1.88 -9.95
N ILE A 234 -8.83 1.67 -9.23
CA ILE A 234 -9.71 2.73 -8.72
C ILE A 234 -8.94 3.64 -7.74
N GLY A 235 -8.18 3.06 -6.81
CA GLY A 235 -7.34 3.80 -5.85
C GLY A 235 -6.31 4.69 -6.55
N SER A 236 -5.74 4.23 -7.67
CA SER A 236 -4.81 5.03 -8.49
C SER A 236 -5.47 6.26 -9.10
N MET A 237 -6.71 6.14 -9.59
CA MET A 237 -7.46 7.26 -10.16
C MET A 237 -7.76 8.32 -9.11
N PHE A 238 -8.19 7.90 -7.90
CA PHE A 238 -8.51 8.84 -6.82
C PHE A 238 -7.28 9.56 -6.27
N ASN A 239 -6.12 8.89 -6.16
CA ASN A 239 -4.91 9.58 -5.70
C ASN A 239 -4.47 10.67 -6.70
N VAL A 240 -4.54 10.39 -8.01
CA VAL A 240 -4.25 11.40 -9.04
C VAL A 240 -5.19 12.60 -8.92
N MET A 241 -6.47 12.36 -8.60
CA MET A 241 -7.44 13.44 -8.40
C MET A 241 -7.15 14.26 -7.14
N VAL A 242 -6.91 13.62 -5.99
CA VAL A 242 -6.63 14.30 -4.72
C VAL A 242 -5.31 15.07 -4.79
N SER A 243 -4.26 14.47 -5.36
CA SER A 243 -2.97 15.14 -5.55
C SER A 243 -3.10 16.33 -6.50
N ARG A 244 -3.81 16.22 -7.63
CA ARG A 244 -4.06 17.36 -8.54
C ARG A 244 -4.93 18.46 -7.91
N SER A 245 -6.00 18.08 -7.21
CA SER A 245 -6.95 19.03 -6.62
C SER A 245 -6.40 19.76 -5.40
N THR A 246 -5.46 19.19 -4.66
CA THR A 246 -4.79 19.89 -3.56
C THR A 246 -3.68 20.80 -4.07
N VAL A 247 -2.91 20.41 -5.09
CA VAL A 247 -1.83 21.28 -5.63
C VAL A 247 -2.31 22.47 -6.44
N ALA A 248 -3.48 22.38 -7.09
CA ALA A 248 -4.07 23.46 -7.88
C ALA A 248 -4.38 24.74 -7.06
N PRO A 249 -5.07 24.68 -5.91
CA PRO A 249 -5.23 25.86 -5.07
C PRO A 249 -3.87 26.27 -4.49
N ILE A 250 -3.00 25.32 -4.07
CA ILE A 250 -1.67 25.61 -3.50
C ILE A 250 -0.80 26.52 -4.36
N ASN A 251 -0.79 26.28 -5.67
CA ASN A 251 -0.03 27.15 -6.56
C ASN A 251 -0.77 28.46 -6.89
N LYS A 252 -2.11 28.46 -6.95
CA LYS A 252 -2.88 29.69 -7.26
C LYS A 252 -2.76 30.75 -6.18
N TYR A 253 -2.93 30.40 -4.90
CA TYR A 253 -2.77 31.40 -3.84
C TYR A 253 -1.32 31.85 -3.67
N ARG A 254 -0.34 30.97 -3.89
CA ARG A 254 1.08 31.33 -3.84
C ARG A 254 1.50 32.27 -4.99
N LEU A 255 0.89 32.15 -6.17
CA LEU A 255 1.07 33.11 -7.26
C LEU A 255 0.38 34.45 -6.94
N ALA A 256 -0.84 34.42 -6.39
CA ALA A 256 -1.56 35.64 -6.03
C ALA A 256 -0.80 36.49 -5.01
N THR A 257 -0.18 35.88 -3.99
CA THR A 257 0.65 36.60 -3.02
C THR A 257 1.96 37.13 -3.64
N PHE A 258 2.57 36.41 -4.58
CA PHE A 258 3.79 36.86 -5.27
C PHE A 258 3.53 38.03 -6.22
N VAL A 259 2.39 38.02 -6.91
CA VAL A 259 1.94 39.12 -7.77
C VAL A 259 1.53 40.34 -6.92
N SER A 260 0.82 40.14 -5.81
CA SER A 260 0.44 41.22 -4.90
C SER A 260 1.64 41.92 -4.25
N ASN A 261 2.76 41.20 -4.00
CA ASN A 261 3.97 41.78 -3.40
C ASN A 261 4.92 42.44 -4.41
N ASN A 262 4.75 42.22 -5.72
CA ASN A 262 5.57 42.84 -6.77
C ASN A 262 4.91 44.08 -7.43
N ILE A 263 3.65 44.39 -7.11
CA ILE A 263 2.89 45.50 -7.70
C ILE A 263 2.86 46.74 -6.77
N THR A 264 3.44 46.66 -5.58
CA THR A 264 3.46 47.75 -4.56
C THR A 264 4.77 48.55 -4.50
N PHE A 265 5.40 48.84 -5.65
CA PHE A 265 6.45 49.85 -5.77
C PHE A 265 6.04 50.94 -6.76
#